data_AF-A0A6A6REM3-F1
#
_entry.id   AF-A0A6A6REM3-F1
#
_cell.length_a   1.000
_cell.length_b   1.000
_cell.length_c   1.000
_cell.angle_alpha   90.00
_cell.angle_beta   90.00
_cell.angle_gamma   90.00
#
_symmetry.space_group_name_H-M   'P 1'
#
loop_
_entity.id
_entity.type
_entity.pdbx_description
1 polymer ?
#
loop_
_entity_poly.entity_id
_entity_poly.type
_entity_poly.pdbx_seq_one_letter_code
_entity_poly.pdbx_strand_id
1 'polypeptide(L)'
;MGRWTDRESDEQRLPDGMQRIGYDADTQRYSYRDADGSHWEGEEGSQYGQLHPAGARPQLSPGQVEAHNEALRAGNRQAWRYMLPFALVGIVFLLLLFRFLDSGSAAKVLTCPPNNHPYEVRKGDTCWAIAEKFGLDVEGLVKLNSGLECEKMWAGSKVCVPE
;
A
#
# COMPACT_ATOMS: atom_id res chain seq x y z
N MET A 1 -32.82 -13.13 39.53
CA MET A 1 -32.50 -11.74 39.12
C MET A 1 -31.00 -11.69 38.85
N GLY A 2 -30.60 -11.08 37.74
CA GLY A 2 -29.37 -11.35 37.01
C GLY A 2 -28.07 -11.09 37.77
N ARG A 3 -27.18 -12.08 37.69
CA ARG A 3 -25.85 -12.19 38.30
C ARG A 3 -24.76 -11.54 37.42
N TRP A 4 -25.03 -10.36 36.87
CA TRP A 4 -24.21 -9.74 35.81
C TRP A 4 -23.92 -8.24 35.98
N THR A 5 -24.26 -7.63 37.11
CA THR A 5 -23.98 -6.20 37.38
C THR A 5 -22.51 -5.92 37.73
N ASP A 6 -21.73 -6.93 38.13
CA ASP A 6 -20.40 -6.69 38.72
C ASP A 6 -19.27 -6.55 37.69
N ARG A 7 -19.54 -6.65 36.38
CA ARG A 7 -18.49 -6.53 35.34
C ARG A 7 -18.20 -5.11 34.88
N GLU A 8 -19.07 -4.15 35.22
CA GLU A 8 -18.86 -2.74 34.91
C GLU A 8 -18.14 -1.98 36.02
N SER A 9 -18.01 -2.58 37.20
CA SER A 9 -17.29 -1.99 38.33
C SER A 9 -15.80 -1.85 37.99
N ASP A 10 -15.26 -0.64 38.14
CA ASP A 10 -13.82 -0.39 38.05
C ASP A 10 -13.10 -0.65 39.39
N GLU A 11 -13.82 -1.05 40.44
CA GLU A 11 -13.27 -1.23 41.80
C GLU A 11 -12.15 -2.27 41.83
N GLN A 12 -12.17 -3.25 40.92
CA GLN A 12 -11.13 -4.29 40.79
C GLN A 12 -9.93 -3.84 39.93
N ARG A 13 -10.06 -2.71 39.23
CA ARG A 13 -9.05 -2.17 38.30
C ARG A 13 -8.35 -0.93 38.84
N LEU A 14 -8.98 -0.26 39.79
CA LEU A 14 -8.46 0.94 40.43
C LEU A 14 -7.78 0.57 41.75
N PRO A 15 -6.83 1.41 42.20
CA PRO A 15 -6.28 1.29 43.55
C PRO A 15 -7.38 1.29 44.62
N ASP A 16 -7.12 0.62 45.74
CA ASP A 16 -8.07 0.53 46.85
C ASP A 16 -8.53 1.92 47.30
N GLY A 17 -9.85 2.14 47.35
CA GLY A 17 -10.46 3.41 47.76
C GLY A 17 -10.67 4.42 46.63
N MET A 18 -10.16 4.15 45.42
CA MET A 18 -10.32 5.03 44.27
C MET A 18 -11.53 4.65 43.40
N GLN A 19 -12.30 5.66 43.00
CA GLN A 19 -13.50 5.50 42.18
C GLN A 19 -13.45 6.40 40.95
N ARG A 20 -13.91 5.88 39.81
CA ARG A 20 -14.10 6.69 38.60
C ARG A 20 -15.35 7.54 38.74
N ILE A 21 -15.20 8.86 38.60
CA ILE A 21 -16.27 9.83 38.81
C ILE A 21 -16.77 10.50 37.53
N GLY A 22 -16.07 10.34 36.41
CA GLY A 22 -16.50 10.93 35.14
C GLY A 22 -15.63 10.60 33.94
N TYR A 23 -16.12 11.02 32.78
CA TYR A 23 -15.42 10.99 31.50
C TYR A 23 -15.69 12.30 30.76
N ASP A 24 -14.62 12.97 30.35
CA ASP A 24 -14.66 14.13 29.46
C ASP A 24 -14.40 13.65 28.03
N ALA A 25 -15.40 13.82 27.15
CA ALA A 25 -15.33 13.37 25.77
C ALA A 25 -14.49 14.30 24.87
N ASP A 26 -14.38 15.60 25.23
CA ASP A 26 -13.65 16.58 24.44
C ASP A 26 -12.13 16.37 24.60
N THR A 27 -11.70 16.09 25.84
CA THR A 27 -10.30 15.77 26.15
C THR A 27 -10.01 14.26 26.20
N GLN A 28 -11.03 13.43 25.98
CA GLN A 28 -10.96 11.96 26.03
C GLN A 28 -10.32 11.41 27.31
N ARG A 29 -10.74 11.92 28.48
CA ARG A 29 -10.10 11.63 29.78
C ARG A 29 -11.09 11.15 30.82
N TYR A 30 -10.63 10.21 31.65
CA TYR A 30 -11.35 9.77 32.84
C TYR A 30 -10.89 10.54 34.08
N SER A 31 -11.84 10.90 34.93
CA SER A 31 -11.61 11.52 36.24
C SER A 31 -11.93 10.55 37.36
N TYR A 32 -11.16 10.65 38.44
CA TYR A 32 -11.20 9.75 39.58
C TYR A 32 -11.20 10.53 40.88
N ARG A 33 -11.79 9.92 41.92
CA ARG A 33 -11.78 10.42 43.30
C ARG A 33 -11.21 9.34 44.21
N ASP A 34 -10.29 9.74 45.06
CA ASP A 34 -9.69 8.86 46.07
C ASP A 34 -10.48 8.92 47.40
N ALA A 35 -10.20 8.00 48.32
CA ALA A 35 -10.90 7.85 49.60
C ALA A 35 -10.76 9.08 50.52
N ASP A 36 -9.68 9.84 50.37
CA ASP A 36 -9.42 11.11 51.06
C ASP A 36 -10.17 12.30 50.42
N GLY A 37 -10.86 12.08 49.30
CA GLY A 37 -11.56 13.11 48.52
C GLY A 37 -10.69 13.79 47.46
N SER A 38 -9.42 13.42 47.32
CA SER A 38 -8.51 13.95 46.32
C SER A 38 -8.97 13.60 44.91
N HIS A 39 -8.77 14.53 43.97
CA HIS A 39 -9.16 14.38 42.57
C HIS A 39 -7.97 14.00 41.70
N TRP A 40 -8.19 13.06 40.78
CA TRP A 40 -7.17 12.52 39.88
C TRP A 40 -7.70 12.42 38.45
N GLU A 41 -6.81 12.47 37.47
CA GLU A 41 -7.10 12.39 36.05
C GLU A 41 -6.18 11.39 35.34
N GLY A 42 -6.73 10.69 34.35
CA GLY A 42 -5.95 9.83 33.45
C GLY A 42 -5.30 10.58 32.28
N GLU A 43 -4.55 9.81 31.48
CA GLU A 43 -3.99 10.25 30.20
C GLU A 43 -5.08 10.36 29.11
N GLU A 44 -4.80 11.19 28.10
CA GLU A 44 -5.68 11.39 26.95
C GLU A 44 -5.85 10.11 26.12
N GLY A 45 -7.09 9.78 25.77
CA GLY A 45 -7.45 8.60 24.98
C GLY A 45 -7.18 7.26 25.70
N SER A 46 -6.71 7.30 26.94
CA SER A 46 -6.24 6.14 27.68
C SER A 46 -7.31 5.66 28.65
N GLN A 47 -7.83 4.45 28.43
CA GLN A 47 -8.72 3.79 29.39
C GLN A 47 -7.95 3.27 30.62
N TYR A 48 -6.64 3.05 30.48
CA TYR A 48 -5.73 2.56 31.51
C TYR A 48 -4.41 3.33 31.44
N GLY A 49 -3.79 3.63 32.57
CA GLY A 49 -2.51 4.36 32.59
C GLY A 49 -2.16 4.95 33.95
N GLN A 50 -1.19 5.86 33.95
CA GLN A 50 -0.82 6.62 35.13
C GLN A 50 -1.90 7.67 35.44
N LEU A 51 -2.19 7.85 36.72
CA LEU A 51 -3.11 8.88 37.21
C LEU A 51 -2.31 10.05 37.76
N HIS A 52 -2.73 11.26 37.41
CA HIS A 52 -2.13 12.50 37.86
C HIS A 52 -3.10 13.27 38.75
N PRO A 53 -2.64 13.97 39.80
CA PRO A 53 -3.53 14.80 40.60
C PRO A 53 -4.15 15.87 39.70
N ALA A 54 -5.46 16.09 39.85
CA ALA A 54 -6.19 17.06 39.02
C ALA A 54 -5.55 18.45 39.16
N GLY A 55 -5.13 19.03 38.02
CA GLY A 55 -4.43 20.32 37.97
C GLY A 55 -2.92 20.29 38.23
N ALA A 56 -2.33 19.14 38.61
CA ALA A 56 -0.88 19.01 38.85
C ALA A 56 -0.10 18.47 37.64
N ARG A 57 -0.69 18.49 36.45
CA ARG A 57 -0.01 18.04 35.23
C ARG A 57 1.28 18.86 35.05
N PRO A 58 2.44 18.20 34.93
CA PRO A 58 3.65 18.89 34.52
C PRO A 58 3.42 19.45 33.11
N GLN A 59 3.15 20.74 33.01
CA GLN A 59 3.23 21.41 31.72
C GLN A 59 4.70 21.43 31.35
N LEU A 60 5.08 20.60 30.38
CA LEU A 60 6.44 20.61 29.85
C LEU A 60 6.73 22.04 29.38
N SER A 61 7.78 22.65 29.92
CA SER A 61 8.21 23.94 29.42
C SER A 61 8.62 23.82 27.95
N PRO A 62 8.54 24.91 27.16
CA PRO A 62 8.98 24.89 25.76
C PRO A 62 10.39 24.28 25.58
N GLY A 63 11.31 24.55 26.51
CA GLY A 63 12.66 23.97 26.49
C GLY A 63 12.70 22.46 26.77
N GLN A 64 11.81 21.93 27.62
CA GLN A 64 11.70 20.48 27.84
C GLN A 64 11.09 19.77 26.63
N VAL A 65 10.11 20.39 25.98
CA VAL A 65 9.54 19.89 24.71
C VAL A 65 10.62 19.86 23.62
N GLU A 66 11.41 20.92 23.52
CA GLU A 66 12.50 20.99 22.55
C GLU A 66 13.57 19.91 22.81
N ALA A 67 14.02 19.75 24.06
CA ALA A 67 14.97 18.71 24.44
C ALA A 67 14.43 17.29 24.17
N HIS A 68 13.14 17.04 24.45
CA HIS A 68 12.50 15.76 24.13
C HIS A 68 12.47 15.51 22.62
N ASN A 69 12.06 16.50 21.83
CA ASN A 69 12.04 16.42 20.38
C ASN A 69 13.45 16.20 19.79
N GLU A 70 14.47 16.82 20.39
CA GLU A 70 15.86 16.62 19.98
C GLU A 70 16.34 15.19 20.26
N ALA A 71 16.00 14.63 21.43
CA ALA A 71 16.30 13.24 21.76
C ALA A 71 15.65 12.25 20.77
N LEU A 72 14.38 12.47 20.41
CA LEU A 72 13.68 11.68 19.39
C LEU A 72 14.39 11.76 18.03
N ARG A 73 14.78 12.96 17.59
CA ARG A 73 15.52 13.16 16.33
C ARG A 73 16.88 12.47 16.34
N ALA A 74 17.59 12.50 17.47
CA ALA A 74 18.87 11.84 17.64
C ALA A 74 18.74 10.31 17.52
N GLY A 75 17.73 9.71 18.17
CA GLY A 75 17.43 8.29 18.05
C GLY A 75 17.07 7.89 16.61
N ASN A 76 16.26 8.69 15.93
CA ASN A 76 15.88 8.43 14.53
C ASN A 76 17.10 8.42 13.60
N ARG A 77 18.06 9.35 13.76
CA ARG A 77 19.30 9.36 12.95
C ARG A 77 20.11 8.07 13.07
N GLN A 78 20.17 7.49 14.26
CA GLN A 78 20.86 6.21 14.47
C GLN A 78 20.11 5.06 13.78
N ALA A 79 18.78 5.03 13.84
CA ALA A 79 17.97 4.04 13.13
C ALA A 79 18.18 4.13 11.61
N TRP A 80 18.16 5.33 11.04
CA TRP A 80 18.43 5.55 9.62
C TRP A 80 19.82 5.06 9.19
N ARG A 81 20.84 5.22 10.03
CA ARG A 81 22.19 4.73 9.74
C ARG A 81 22.24 3.22 9.52
N TYR A 82 21.43 2.46 10.25
CA TYR A 82 21.33 1.01 10.07
C TYR A 82 20.37 0.60 8.95
N MET A 83 19.33 1.39 8.67
CA MET A 83 18.38 1.12 7.58
C MET A 83 18.95 1.45 6.19
N LEU A 84 19.78 2.50 6.09
CA LEU A 84 20.33 3.00 4.82
C LEU A 84 21.09 1.95 3.99
N PRO A 85 21.96 1.07 4.53
CA PRO A 85 22.59 0.01 3.72
C PRO A 85 21.57 -0.97 3.11
N PHE A 86 20.53 -1.37 3.84
CA PHE A 86 19.49 -2.26 3.30
C PHE A 86 18.64 -1.56 2.22
N ALA A 87 18.33 -0.27 2.44
CA ALA A 87 17.61 0.53 1.45
C ALA A 87 18.42 0.68 0.15
N LEU A 88 19.73 0.93 0.23
CA LEU A 88 20.61 1.01 -0.93
C LEU A 88 20.66 -0.32 -1.71
N VAL A 89 20.78 -1.45 -1.01
CA VAL A 89 20.74 -2.78 -1.65
C VAL A 89 19.40 -3.01 -2.35
N GLY A 90 18.29 -2.66 -1.71
CA GLY A 90 16.95 -2.74 -2.30
C GLY A 90 16.81 -1.87 -3.56
N ILE A 91 17.29 -0.63 -3.52
CA ILE A 91 17.28 0.29 -4.67
C ILE A 91 18.11 -0.27 -5.82
N VAL A 92 19.33 -0.75 -5.55
CA VAL A 92 20.18 -1.36 -6.59
C VAL A 92 19.51 -2.59 -7.19
N PHE A 93 18.92 -3.47 -6.37
CA PHE A 93 18.17 -4.63 -6.84
C PHE A 93 16.99 -4.23 -7.71
N LEU A 94 16.19 -3.24 -7.30
CA LEU A 94 15.07 -2.72 -8.09
C LEU A 94 15.56 -2.15 -9.42
N LEU A 95 16.65 -1.38 -9.45
CA LEU A 95 17.22 -0.86 -10.69
C LEU A 95 17.68 -1.98 -11.63
N LEU A 96 18.31 -3.04 -11.10
CA LEU A 96 18.70 -4.21 -11.87
C LEU A 96 17.48 -4.98 -12.39
N LEU A 97 16.43 -5.13 -11.56
CA LEU A 97 15.17 -5.74 -11.94
C LEU A 97 14.49 -4.96 -13.06
N PHE A 98 14.35 -3.64 -12.91
CA PHE A 98 13.77 -2.78 -13.94
C PHE A 98 14.57 -2.82 -15.23
N ARG A 99 15.92 -2.78 -15.15
CA ARG A 99 16.79 -2.96 -16.32
C ARG A 99 16.57 -4.32 -16.99
N PHE A 100 16.38 -5.39 -16.22
CA PHE A 100 16.15 -6.74 -16.74
C PHE A 100 14.76 -6.89 -17.36
N LEU A 101 13.73 -6.32 -16.74
CA LEU A 101 12.35 -6.32 -17.26
C LEU A 101 12.21 -5.47 -18.53
N ASP A 102 12.90 -4.33 -18.61
CA ASP A 102 12.86 -3.43 -19.77
C ASP A 102 13.75 -3.90 -20.94
N SER A 103 14.65 -4.88 -20.70
CA SER A 103 15.45 -5.51 -21.77
C SER A 103 14.61 -6.45 -22.68
N GLY A 104 13.29 -6.52 -22.48
CA GLY A 104 12.40 -7.49 -23.11
C GLY A 104 11.46 -6.97 -24.21
N SER A 105 11.62 -5.76 -24.74
CA SER A 105 10.78 -5.28 -25.85
C SER A 105 11.54 -4.48 -26.90
N ALA A 106 12.49 -5.12 -27.55
CA ALA A 106 12.73 -4.78 -28.95
C ALA A 106 11.50 -5.26 -29.73
N ALA A 107 10.59 -4.34 -30.07
CA ALA A 107 9.47 -4.64 -30.95
C ALA A 107 10.01 -5.36 -32.19
N LYS A 108 9.69 -6.66 -32.31
CA LYS A 108 10.15 -7.49 -33.42
C LYS A 108 9.55 -6.89 -34.69
N VAL A 109 10.35 -6.16 -35.46
CA VAL A 109 9.90 -5.58 -36.73
C VAL A 109 9.50 -6.75 -37.62
N LEU A 110 8.22 -6.83 -37.98
CA LEU A 110 7.72 -7.88 -38.88
C LEU A 110 8.31 -7.63 -40.28
N THR A 111 9.23 -8.50 -40.70
CA THR A 111 9.81 -8.47 -42.05
C THR A 111 9.03 -9.43 -42.93
N CYS A 112 8.32 -8.91 -43.93
CA CYS A 112 7.55 -9.71 -44.89
C CYS A 112 8.43 -10.19 -46.06
N PRO A 113 8.12 -11.36 -46.66
CA PRO A 113 8.79 -11.84 -47.88
C PRO A 113 8.61 -10.86 -49.06
N PRO A 114 9.45 -10.92 -50.11
CA PRO A 114 9.32 -10.02 -51.27
C PRO A 114 7.94 -10.12 -51.92
N ASN A 115 7.41 -8.98 -52.40
CA ASN A 115 6.04 -8.79 -52.90
C ASN A 115 4.93 -8.87 -51.82
N ASN A 116 5.27 -8.67 -50.55
CA ASN A 116 4.29 -8.66 -49.47
C ASN A 116 4.44 -7.45 -48.54
N HIS A 117 3.26 -7.01 -48.12
CA HIS A 117 2.83 -5.97 -47.21
C HIS A 117 2.60 -6.26 -45.72
N PRO A 118 3.09 -5.51 -44.72
CA PRO A 118 2.49 -5.62 -43.39
C PRO A 118 1.10 -4.96 -43.35
N TYR A 119 0.05 -5.75 -43.12
CA TYR A 119 -1.31 -5.31 -42.82
C TYR A 119 -1.58 -5.34 -41.32
N GLU A 120 -2.16 -4.26 -40.80
CA GLU A 120 -2.56 -4.15 -39.39
C GLU A 120 -3.99 -4.66 -39.22
N VAL A 121 -4.14 -5.74 -38.45
CA VAL A 121 -5.41 -6.41 -38.19
C VAL A 121 -6.32 -5.48 -37.40
N ARG A 122 -7.53 -5.23 -37.92
CA ARG A 122 -8.52 -4.37 -37.27
C ARG A 122 -9.50 -5.19 -36.44
N LYS A 123 -10.19 -4.52 -35.52
CA LYS A 123 -11.24 -5.14 -34.72
C LYS A 123 -12.36 -5.65 -35.64
N GLY A 124 -12.57 -6.96 -35.64
CA GLY A 124 -13.57 -7.64 -36.48
C GLY A 124 -12.98 -8.32 -37.72
N ASP A 125 -11.68 -8.15 -38.01
CA ASP A 125 -11.02 -8.90 -39.07
C ASP A 125 -10.90 -10.38 -38.68
N THR A 126 -11.14 -11.26 -39.65
CA THR A 126 -10.93 -12.70 -39.54
C THR A 126 -9.92 -13.14 -40.59
N CYS A 127 -9.21 -14.25 -40.39
CA CYS A 127 -8.31 -14.78 -41.42
C CYS A 127 -9.02 -14.97 -42.76
N TRP A 128 -10.28 -15.40 -42.75
CA TRP A 128 -11.07 -15.56 -43.96
C TRP A 128 -11.34 -14.21 -44.64
N ALA A 129 -11.79 -13.19 -43.90
CA ALA A 129 -12.06 -11.87 -44.48
C ALA A 129 -10.79 -11.17 -44.98
N ILE A 130 -9.64 -11.36 -44.29
CA ILE A 130 -8.35 -10.85 -44.74
C ILE A 130 -7.91 -11.58 -46.00
N ALA A 131 -7.94 -12.91 -46.01
CA ALA A 131 -7.54 -13.72 -47.16
C ALA A 131 -8.37 -13.37 -48.40
N GLU A 132 -9.71 -13.33 -48.25
CA GLU A 132 -10.63 -12.95 -49.33
C GLU A 132 -10.33 -11.54 -49.87
N LYS A 133 -10.10 -10.58 -48.98
CA LYS A 133 -9.77 -9.19 -49.35
C LYS A 133 -8.49 -9.06 -50.17
N PHE A 134 -7.50 -9.93 -49.92
CA PHE A 134 -6.21 -9.93 -50.63
C PHE A 134 -6.08 -11.09 -51.64
N GLY A 135 -7.20 -11.73 -52.01
CA GLY A 135 -7.23 -12.76 -53.05
C GLY A 135 -6.50 -14.07 -52.70
N LEU A 136 -6.34 -14.37 -51.41
CA LEU A 136 -5.75 -15.61 -50.91
C LEU A 136 -6.82 -16.55 -50.33
N ASP A 137 -6.47 -17.82 -50.23
CA ASP A 137 -7.15 -18.75 -49.33
C ASP A 137 -6.57 -18.64 -47.91
N VAL A 138 -7.31 -19.17 -46.94
CA VAL A 138 -6.89 -19.15 -45.52
C VAL A 138 -5.56 -19.90 -45.34
N GLU A 139 -5.38 -21.00 -46.09
CA GLU A 139 -4.14 -21.79 -46.03
C GLU A 139 -2.94 -21.01 -46.59
N GLY A 140 -3.11 -20.29 -47.70
CA GLY A 140 -2.10 -19.41 -48.29
C GLY A 140 -1.72 -18.26 -47.35
N LEU A 141 -2.69 -17.67 -46.65
CA LEU A 141 -2.43 -16.63 -45.64
C LEU A 141 -1.59 -17.16 -44.47
N VAL A 142 -1.90 -18.35 -43.96
CA VAL A 142 -1.13 -19.01 -42.89
C VAL A 142 0.27 -19.43 -43.38
N LYS A 143 0.38 -19.89 -44.63
CA LYS A 143 1.66 -20.26 -45.23
C LYS A 143 2.57 -19.06 -45.44
N LEU A 144 2.00 -17.90 -45.80
CA LEU A 144 2.73 -16.64 -45.93
C LEU A 144 3.23 -16.11 -44.58
N ASN A 145 2.50 -16.42 -43.51
CA ASN A 145 2.79 -15.97 -42.14
C ASN A 145 3.08 -17.17 -41.24
N SER A 146 4.32 -17.67 -41.30
CA SER A 146 4.72 -18.81 -40.47
C SER A 146 4.52 -18.51 -38.97
N GLY A 147 3.62 -19.25 -38.34
CA GLY A 147 3.23 -19.05 -36.93
C GLY A 147 1.97 -18.20 -36.72
N LEU A 148 1.28 -17.78 -37.79
CA LEU A 148 -0.05 -17.19 -37.68
C LEU A 148 -1.08 -18.25 -37.28
N GLU A 149 -1.64 -18.09 -36.09
CA GLU A 149 -2.77 -18.87 -35.62
C GLU A 149 -4.03 -18.00 -35.68
N CYS A 150 -4.96 -18.33 -36.58
CA CYS A 150 -6.15 -17.54 -36.85
C CYS A 150 -7.03 -17.31 -35.60
N GLU A 151 -7.08 -18.28 -34.69
CA GLU A 151 -7.86 -18.18 -33.44
C GLU A 151 -7.19 -17.28 -32.39
N LYS A 152 -5.87 -17.10 -32.48
CA LYS A 152 -5.09 -16.27 -31.54
C LYS A 152 -4.72 -14.91 -32.12
N MET A 153 -5.28 -14.55 -33.28
CA MET A 153 -5.06 -13.27 -33.92
C MET A 153 -5.84 -12.17 -33.19
N TRP A 154 -5.14 -11.11 -32.78
CA TRP A 154 -5.71 -9.98 -32.05
C TRP A 154 -5.59 -8.68 -32.84
N ALA A 155 -6.53 -7.76 -32.62
CA ALA A 155 -6.54 -6.45 -33.28
C ALA A 155 -5.31 -5.62 -32.87
N GLY A 156 -4.62 -5.02 -33.85
CA GLY A 156 -3.35 -4.31 -33.68
C GLY A 156 -2.11 -5.18 -33.96
N SER A 157 -2.28 -6.49 -34.17
CA SER A 157 -1.20 -7.34 -34.70
C SER A 157 -0.94 -7.05 -36.18
N LYS A 158 0.30 -7.29 -36.63
CA LYS A 158 0.70 -7.15 -38.04
C LYS A 158 0.81 -8.52 -38.68
N VAL A 159 0.27 -8.65 -39.89
CA VAL A 159 0.29 -9.88 -40.70
C VAL A 159 0.76 -9.51 -42.10
N CYS A 160 1.58 -10.33 -42.73
CA CYS A 160 2.01 -10.15 -44.10
C CYS A 160 0.90 -10.56 -45.08
N VAL A 161 0.60 -9.69 -46.04
CA VAL A 161 -0.36 -9.94 -47.12
C VAL A 161 0.27 -9.58 -48.47
N PRO A 162 -0.18 -10.15 -49.59
CA PRO A 162 0.26 -9.74 -50.92
C PRO A 162 -0.05 -8.26 -51.19
N GLU A 163 0.70 -7.63 -52.08
CA GLU A 163 0.33 -6.33 -52.67
C GLU A 163 -1.01 -6.37 -53.42
#